data_AF-A0A166JKZ0-F1
#
_entry.id   AF-A0A166JKZ0-F1
#
_cell.length_a   1.000
_cell.length_b   1.000
_cell.length_c   1.000
_cell.angle_alpha   90.00
_cell.angle_beta   90.00
_cell.angle_gamma   90.00
#
_symmetry.space_group_name_H-M   'P 1'
#
loop_
_entity.id
_entity.type
_entity.pdbx_description
1 polymer ?
#
loop_
_entity_poly.entity_id
_entity_poly.type
_entity_poly.pdbx_seq_one_letter_code
_entity_poly.pdbx_strand_id
1 'polypeptide(L)'
;MSQEPIVMALIERRKRANLSQEKLSTSAGMSLKTYQRIERGEADIKMSQYRSIIRTLKATDLDVVLDVVGASHATAEDVAAVSRLLTNEERMLLIKLILAFKKPQ
;
A
#
# COMPACT_ATOMS: atom_id res chain seq x y z
N MET A 1 -2.29 -5.47 21.76
CA MET A 1 -3.26 -5.25 20.67
C MET A 1 -2.52 -5.45 19.36
N SER A 2 -3.09 -6.19 18.41
CA SER A 2 -2.51 -6.34 17.07
C SER A 2 -2.68 -5.03 16.32
N GLN A 3 -1.63 -4.52 15.69
CA GLN A 3 -1.76 -3.33 14.83
C GLN A 3 -2.64 -3.67 13.63
N GLU A 4 -3.54 -2.75 13.26
CA GLU A 4 -4.40 -2.94 12.10
C GLU A 4 -3.56 -3.11 10.82
N PRO A 5 -3.94 -4.02 9.89
CA PRO A 5 -3.17 -4.27 8.67
C PRO A 5 -2.91 -3.00 7.85
N ILE A 6 -3.88 -2.09 7.79
CA ILE A 6 -3.73 -0.82 7.07
C ILE A 6 -2.67 0.09 7.72
N VAL A 7 -2.58 0.10 9.06
CA VAL A 7 -1.57 0.87 9.78
C VAL A 7 -0.18 0.29 9.52
N MET A 8 -0.05 -1.05 9.52
CA MET A 8 1.20 -1.72 9.16
C MET A 8 1.67 -1.35 7.75
N ALA A 9 0.77 -1.35 6.76
CA ALA A 9 1.10 -0.93 5.40
C ALA A 9 1.65 0.51 5.36
N LEU A 10 1.05 1.44 6.11
CA LEU A 10 1.52 2.82 6.20
C LEU A 10 2.88 2.94 6.89
N ILE A 11 3.14 2.14 7.93
CA ILE A 11 4.44 2.07 8.63
C ILE A 11 5.53 1.63 7.65
N GLU A 12 5.29 0.56 6.90
CA GLU A 12 6.27 0.02 5.95
C GLU A 12 6.50 0.97 4.77
N ARG A 13 5.47 1.68 4.29
CA ARG A 13 5.66 2.77 3.31
C ARG A 13 6.52 3.89 3.86
N ARG A 14 6.26 4.34 5.10
CA ARG A 14 7.06 5.38 5.74
C ARG A 14 8.53 4.97 5.83
N LYS A 15 8.80 3.73 6.24
CA LYS A 15 10.17 3.17 6.32
C LYS A 15 10.83 3.11 4.95
N ARG A 16 10.14 2.58 3.92
CA ARG A 16 10.64 2.56 2.53
C ARG A 16 10.95 3.96 1.98
N ALA A 17 10.18 4.96 2.39
CA ALA A 17 10.42 6.36 2.04
C ALA A 17 11.52 7.04 2.88
N ASN A 18 12.18 6.33 3.81
CA ASN A 18 13.17 6.85 4.75
C ASN A 18 12.68 8.08 5.54
N LEU A 19 11.40 8.09 5.93
CA LEU A 19 10.80 9.15 6.72
C LEU A 19 10.78 8.77 8.22
N SER A 20 11.24 9.69 9.08
CA SER A 20 11.01 9.57 10.52
C SER A 20 9.53 9.76 10.85
N GLN A 21 9.09 9.27 12.00
CA GLN A 21 7.73 9.50 12.51
C GLN A 21 7.43 11.00 12.63
N GLU A 22 8.40 11.78 13.10
CA GLU A 22 8.30 13.24 13.23
C GLU A 22 8.11 13.92 11.88
N LYS A 23 8.92 13.54 10.88
CA LYS A 23 8.83 14.12 9.54
C LYS A 23 7.50 13.81 8.88
N LEU A 24 7.01 12.57 8.98
CA LEU A 24 5.73 12.21 8.39
C LEU A 24 4.56 12.89 9.12
N SER A 25 4.54 12.85 10.46
CA SER A 25 3.45 13.46 11.24
C SER A 25 3.34 14.97 10.99
N THR A 26 4.45 15.68 10.99
CA THR A 26 4.52 17.11 10.69
C THR A 26 3.99 17.39 9.28
N SER A 27 4.46 16.64 8.29
CA SER A 27 4.06 16.83 6.88
C SER A 27 2.59 16.46 6.64
N ALA A 28 2.06 15.50 7.40
CA ALA A 28 0.65 15.09 7.35
C ALA A 28 -0.28 15.97 8.21
N GLY A 29 0.26 17.00 8.89
CA GLY A 29 -0.51 17.94 9.68
C GLY A 29 -1.08 17.35 10.98
N MET A 30 -0.34 16.46 11.65
CA MET A 30 -0.73 15.90 12.95
C MET A 30 0.42 15.89 13.96
N SER A 31 0.09 15.84 15.24
CA SER A 31 1.12 15.76 16.29
C SER A 31 1.88 14.43 16.24
N LEU A 32 3.17 14.46 16.57
CA LEU A 32 4.00 13.26 16.69
C LEU A 32 3.37 12.25 17.67
N LYS A 33 2.86 12.72 18.81
CA LYS A 33 2.20 11.88 19.82
C LYS A 33 0.99 11.14 19.23
N THR A 34 0.16 11.82 18.44
CA THR A 34 -0.98 11.20 17.77
C THR A 34 -0.52 10.12 16.80
N TYR A 35 0.48 10.43 15.97
CA TYR A 35 1.00 9.48 14.99
C TYR A 35 1.64 8.24 15.64
N GLN A 36 2.40 8.41 16.72
CA GLN A 36 3.00 7.32 17.48
C GLN A 36 1.96 6.41 18.14
N ARG A 37 0.86 6.97 18.65
CA ARG A 37 -0.24 6.17 19.19
C ARG A 37 -0.91 5.32 18.11
N ILE A 38 -1.12 5.89 16.92
CA ILE A 38 -1.63 5.17 15.75
C ILE A 38 -0.67 4.04 15.38
N GLU A 39 0.62 4.35 15.17
CA GLU A 39 1.63 3.33 14.83
C GLU A 39 1.81 2.25 15.90
N ARG A 40 1.40 2.47 17.15
CA ARG A 40 1.46 1.45 18.22
C ARG A 40 0.15 0.67 18.38
N GLY A 41 -0.92 1.05 17.69
CA GLY A 41 -2.27 0.49 17.88
C GLY A 41 -2.93 0.92 19.19
N GLU A 42 -2.51 2.06 19.76
CA GLU A 42 -3.10 2.68 20.97
C GLU A 42 -4.20 3.71 20.64
N ALA A 43 -4.43 3.96 19.36
CA ALA A 43 -5.47 4.83 18.83
C ALA A 43 -5.83 4.42 17.41
N ASP A 44 -7.13 4.37 17.11
CA ASP A 44 -7.61 4.13 15.75
C ASP A 44 -7.26 5.30 14.83
N ILE A 45 -6.99 4.98 13.57
CA ILE A 45 -6.73 5.99 12.55
C ILE A 45 -8.04 6.57 12.04
N LYS A 46 -8.23 7.89 12.17
CA LYS A 46 -9.37 8.57 11.55
C LYS A 46 -9.17 8.67 10.04
N MET A 47 -10.25 8.62 9.27
CA MET A 47 -10.18 8.74 7.80
C MET A 47 -9.50 10.02 7.30
N SER A 48 -9.62 11.14 8.05
CA SER A 48 -8.89 12.37 7.72
C SER A 48 -7.38 12.22 7.90
N GLN A 49 -6.93 11.54 8.96
CA GLN A 49 -5.52 11.26 9.22
C GLN A 49 -4.95 10.31 8.17
N TYR A 50 -5.69 9.24 7.85
CA TYR A 50 -5.37 8.32 6.78
C TYR A 50 -5.15 9.06 5.45
N ARG A 51 -6.11 9.89 5.03
CA ARG A 51 -6.03 10.69 3.79
C ARG A 51 -4.83 11.64 3.78
N SER A 52 -4.53 12.29 4.90
CA SER A 52 -3.35 13.16 5.00
C SER A 52 -2.04 12.38 4.91
N ILE A 53 -1.97 11.20 5.54
CA ILE A 53 -0.77 10.34 5.50
C ILE A 53 -0.51 9.85 4.07
N ILE A 54 -1.51 9.26 3.39
CA ILE A 54 -1.31 8.73 2.03
C ILE A 54 -0.94 9.82 1.03
N ARG A 55 -1.52 11.04 1.17
CA ARG A 55 -1.16 12.19 0.34
C ARG A 55 0.30 12.58 0.54
N THR A 56 0.76 12.59 1.79
CA THR A 56 2.16 12.91 2.15
C THR A 56 3.12 11.85 1.60
N LEU A 57 2.72 10.58 1.66
CA LEU A 57 3.47 9.45 1.10
C LEU A 57 3.38 9.35 -0.43
N LYS A 58 2.58 10.22 -1.08
CA LYS A 58 2.28 10.17 -2.52
C LYS A 58 1.78 8.79 -2.97
N ALA A 59 0.97 8.14 -2.13
CA ALA A 59 0.37 6.83 -2.37
C ALA A 59 -1.12 6.97 -2.68
N THR A 60 -1.64 6.03 -3.47
CA THR A 60 -3.08 5.85 -3.70
C THR A 60 -3.67 4.85 -2.71
N ASP A 61 -5.00 4.80 -2.63
CA ASP A 61 -5.69 3.76 -1.85
C ASP A 61 -5.36 2.36 -2.37
N LEU A 62 -5.25 2.19 -3.69
CA LEU A 62 -4.86 0.92 -4.31
C LEU A 62 -3.48 0.47 -3.83
N ASP A 63 -2.51 1.38 -3.77
CA ASP A 63 -1.16 1.09 -3.29
C ASP A 63 -1.17 0.55 -1.85
N VAL A 64 -1.99 1.14 -0.97
CA VAL A 64 -2.13 0.68 0.41
C VAL A 64 -2.81 -0.67 0.49
N VAL A 65 -3.89 -0.89 -0.28
CA VAL A 65 -4.58 -2.18 -0.34
C VAL A 65 -3.63 -3.28 -0.83
N LEU A 66 -2.82 -3.00 -1.85
CA LEU A 66 -1.81 -3.94 -2.35
C LEU A 66 -0.76 -4.32 -1.30
N ASP A 67 -0.35 -3.38 -0.43
CA ASP A 67 0.51 -3.73 0.70
C ASP A 67 -0.22 -4.60 1.73
N VAL A 68 -1.48 -4.30 2.03
CA VAL A 68 -2.28 -5.06 3.01
C VAL A 68 -2.44 -6.52 2.59
N VAL A 69 -2.68 -6.77 1.30
CA VAL A 69 -2.80 -8.14 0.76
C VAL A 69 -1.45 -8.78 0.44
N GLY A 70 -0.34 -8.11 0.73
CA GLY A 70 1.01 -8.61 0.45
C GLY A 70 1.39 -8.66 -1.03
N ALA A 71 0.61 -8.02 -1.91
CA ALA A 71 0.85 -7.98 -3.35
C ALA A 71 1.83 -6.89 -3.79
N SER A 72 2.25 -6.00 -2.89
CA SER A 72 3.17 -4.90 -3.22
C SER A 72 4.60 -5.33 -3.55
N HIS A 73 4.95 -6.58 -3.29
CA HIS A 73 6.21 -7.19 -3.67
C HIS A 73 6.11 -8.13 -4.87
N ALA A 74 4.91 -8.30 -5.44
CA ALA A 74 4.74 -9.16 -6.61
C ALA A 74 5.53 -8.60 -7.80
N THR A 75 6.44 -9.43 -8.30
CA THR A 75 7.26 -9.15 -9.48
C THR A 75 6.56 -9.61 -10.75
N ALA A 76 7.07 -9.18 -11.92
CA ALA A 76 6.57 -9.68 -13.19
C ALA A 76 6.80 -11.21 -13.31
N GLU A 77 7.88 -11.70 -12.71
CA GLU A 77 8.24 -13.10 -12.61
C GLU A 77 7.23 -13.88 -11.78
N ASP A 78 6.74 -13.31 -10.66
CA ASP A 78 5.70 -13.93 -9.84
C ASP A 78 4.39 -14.05 -10.61
N VAL A 79 4.00 -13.00 -11.34
CA VAL A 79 2.81 -13.02 -12.20
C VAL A 79 2.96 -14.08 -13.30
N ALA A 80 4.12 -14.13 -13.95
CA ALA A 80 4.42 -15.14 -14.97
C ALA A 80 4.40 -16.56 -14.39
N ALA A 81 4.93 -16.77 -13.18
CA ALA A 81 4.92 -18.05 -12.49
C ALA A 81 3.50 -18.52 -12.17
N VAL A 82 2.68 -17.67 -11.55
CA VAL A 82 1.29 -18.01 -11.19
C VAL A 82 0.45 -18.24 -12.45
N SER A 83 0.69 -17.49 -13.52
CA SER A 83 -0.04 -17.67 -14.79
C SER A 83 0.12 -19.06 -15.40
N ARG A 84 1.19 -19.81 -15.05
CA ARG A 84 1.39 -21.19 -15.50
C ARG A 84 0.37 -22.18 -14.92
N LEU A 85 -0.23 -21.86 -13.77
CA LEU A 85 -1.25 -22.68 -13.11
C LEU A 85 -2.65 -22.50 -13.72
N LEU A 86 -2.84 -21.46 -14.53
CA LEU A 86 -4.11 -21.17 -15.19
C LEU A 86 -4.33 -22.09 -16.40
N THR A 87 -5.60 -22.40 -16.66
CA THR A 87 -6.03 -23.02 -17.92
C THR A 87 -5.72 -22.10 -19.11
N ASN A 88 -5.79 -22.64 -20.33
CA ASN A 88 -5.54 -21.85 -21.53
C ASN A 88 -6.52 -20.67 -21.67
N GLU A 89 -7.80 -20.86 -21.33
CA GLU A 89 -8.81 -19.81 -21.41
C GLU A 89 -8.55 -18.69 -20.40
N GLU A 90 -8.34 -19.03 -19.13
CA GLU A 90 -8.02 -18.07 -18.06
C GLU A 90 -6.74 -17.30 -18.35
N ARG A 91 -5.71 -17.97 -18.88
CA ARG A 91 -4.45 -17.34 -19.27
C ARG A 91 -4.65 -16.33 -20.40
N MET A 92 -5.47 -16.66 -21.39
CA MET A 92 -5.79 -15.72 -22.48
C MET A 92 -6.58 -14.52 -21.99
N LEU A 93 -7.49 -14.69 -21.02
CA LEU A 93 -8.20 -13.57 -20.39
C LEU A 93 -7.24 -12.65 -19.62
N LEU A 94 -6.31 -13.21 -18.83
CA LEU A 94 -5.29 -12.44 -18.13
C LEU A 94 -4.41 -11.64 -19.11
N ILE A 95 -3.97 -12.25 -20.21
CA ILE A 95 -3.17 -11.56 -21.23
C ILE A 95 -3.96 -10.40 -21.85
N LYS A 96 -5.22 -10.62 -22.22
CA LYS A 96 -6.08 -9.55 -22.77
C LYS A 96 -6.23 -8.40 -21.78
N LEU A 97 -6.42 -8.69 -20.50
CA LEU A 97 -6.52 -7.68 -19.44
C LEU A 97 -5.24 -6.84 -19.35
N ILE A 98 -4.07 -7.47 -19.29
CA ILE A 98 -2.77 -6.77 -19.22
C ILE A 98 -2.57 -5.88 -20.45
N LEU A 99 -2.89 -6.39 -21.64
CA LEU A 99 -2.80 -5.62 -22.89
C LEU A 99 -3.76 -4.43 -22.92
N ALA A 100 -4.94 -4.53 -22.31
CA ALA A 100 -5.92 -3.45 -22.24
C ALA A 100 -5.47 -2.27 -21.37
N PHE A 101 -4.62 -2.50 -20.35
CA PHE A 101 -4.06 -1.44 -19.50
C PHE A 101 -2.75 -0.85 -20.03
N LYS A 102 -2.21 -1.36 -21.13
CA LYS A 102 -1.04 -0.78 -21.76
C LYS A 102 -1.42 0.58 -22.34
N LYS A 103 -0.90 1.68 -21.77
CA LYS A 103 -1.02 3.01 -22.38
C LYS A 103 -0.51 2.94 -23.83
N PRO A 104 -1.21 3.54 -24.82
CA PRO A 104 -0.58 3.79 -26.10
C PRO A 104 0.68 4.65 -25.84
N GLN A 105 1.81 4.20 -26.38
CA GLN A 105 3.05 4.97 -26.37
C GLN A 105 2.90 6.24 -27.19
#